data_AF-A0A530QSD0-F1
#
_entry.id   AF-A0A530QSD0-F1
#
_cell.length_a   1.000
_cell.length_b   1.000
_cell.length_c   1.000
_cell.angle_alpha   90.00
_cell.angle_beta   90.00
_cell.angle_gamma   90.00
#
_symmetry.space_group_name_H-M   'P 1'
#
loop_
_entity.id
_entity.type
_entity.pdbx_description
1 polymer ?
#
loop_
_entity_poly.entity_id
_entity_poly.type
_entity_poly.pdbx_seq_one_letter_code
_entity_poly.pdbx_strand_id
1 'polypeptide(L)' 'MATTKQLLLLRHAKSSWDDPDLIDFDRPLSGRGVKAAPLAGRELARQGWLPDLA' A
#
# COMPACT_ATOMS: atom_id res chain seq x y z
N MET A 1 21.53 16.84 -18.45
CA MET A 1 20.10 17.22 -18.27
C MET A 1 19.52 16.30 -17.21
N ALA A 2 18.81 16.83 -16.21
CA ALA A 2 18.19 15.97 -15.19
C ALA A 2 17.07 15.14 -15.84
N THR A 3 17.01 13.84 -15.55
CA THR A 3 15.91 12.97 -15.98
C THR A 3 14.69 13.24 -15.12
N THR A 4 13.52 13.42 -15.74
CA THR A 4 12.24 13.54 -15.02
C THR A 4 12.03 12.28 -14.17
N LYS A 5 11.76 12.48 -12.88
CA LYS A 5 11.42 11.40 -11.96
C LYS A 5 9.92 11.45 -11.65
N GLN A 6 9.33 10.28 -11.44
CA GLN A 6 7.96 10.13 -10.98
C GLN A 6 7.98 9.64 -9.53
N LEU A 7 7.14 10.23 -8.69
CA LEU A 7 6.95 9.81 -7.30
C LEU A 7 5.54 9.22 -7.15
N LEU A 8 5.44 7.98 -6.68
CA LEU A 8 4.18 7.32 -6.36
C LEU A 8 3.96 7.39 -4.86
N LEU A 9 2.87 8.04 -4.42
CA LEU A 9 2.51 8.13 -3.01
C LEU A 9 1.31 7.22 -2.74
N LEU A 10 1.50 6.24 -1.84
CA LEU A 10 0.47 5.30 -1.44
C LEU A 10 0.30 5.32 0.07
N ARG A 11 -0.95 5.22 0.52
CA ARG A 11 -1.25 4.88 1.92
C ARG A 11 -1.20 3.36 2.11
N HIS A 12 -0.91 2.92 3.34
CA HIS A 12 -1.05 1.51 3.70
C HIS A 12 -2.49 1.01 3.48
N ALA A 13 -2.65 -0.29 3.22
CA ALA A 13 -3.97 -0.91 3.17
C ALA A 13 -4.62 -0.92 4.56
N LYS A 14 -5.96 -1.00 4.62
CA LYS A 14 -6.71 -0.82 5.87
C LYS A 14 -6.23 -1.76 6.99
N SER A 15 -5.79 -1.19 8.12
CA SER A 15 -5.45 -1.90 9.37
C SER A 15 -6.68 -2.48 10.07
N SER A 16 -6.45 -3.50 10.90
CA SER A 16 -7.44 -4.10 11.78
C SER A 16 -7.51 -3.37 13.12
N TRP A 17 -8.71 -3.32 13.67
CA TRP A 17 -9.02 -2.78 15.00
C TRP A 17 -9.77 -3.82 15.85
N ASP A 18 -9.75 -5.08 15.44
CA ASP A 18 -10.48 -6.17 16.11
C ASP A 18 -9.88 -6.50 17.48
N ASP A 19 -8.56 -6.28 17.65
CA ASP A 19 -7.88 -6.39 18.93
C ASP A 19 -7.66 -4.97 19.53
N PRO A 20 -8.30 -4.65 20.67
CA PRO A 20 -8.16 -3.37 21.34
C PRO A 20 -6.84 -3.21 22.09
N ASP A 21 -6.15 -4.29 22.45
CA ASP A 21 -4.95 -4.26 23.29
C ASP A 21 -3.67 -4.01 22.48
N LEU A 22 -3.75 -4.13 21.14
CA LEU A 22 -2.62 -3.82 20.25
C LEU A 22 -2.33 -2.32 20.19
N ILE A 23 -1.06 -1.97 20.36
CA ILE A 23 -0.54 -0.64 20.02
C ILE A 23 -0.59 -0.42 18.50
N ASP A 24 -0.64 0.84 18.07
CA ASP A 24 -0.82 1.20 16.65
C ASP A 24 0.19 0.54 15.70
N PHE A 25 1.48 0.51 16.09
CA PHE A 25 2.56 -0.06 15.29
C PHE A 25 2.37 -1.56 14.98
N ASP A 26 1.79 -2.31 15.92
CA ASP A 26 1.62 -3.76 15.81
C ASP A 26 0.32 -4.16 15.11
N ARG A 27 -0.51 -3.19 14.70
CA ARG A 27 -1.82 -3.48 14.11
C ARG A 27 -1.66 -4.17 12.75
N PRO A 28 -2.22 -5.39 12.57
CA PRO A 28 -2.15 -6.07 11.28
C PRO A 28 -3.11 -5.44 10.27
N LEU A 29 -3.07 -5.89 9.02
CA LEU A 29 -4.10 -5.56 8.04
C LEU A 29 -5.44 -6.20 8.42
N SER A 30 -6.53 -5.47 8.22
CA SER A 30 -7.88 -6.03 8.26
C SER A 30 -8.07 -7.02 7.10
N GLY A 31 -9.04 -7.94 7.21
CA GLY A 31 -9.39 -8.83 6.09
C GLY A 31 -9.76 -8.09 4.80
N ARG A 32 -10.32 -6.87 4.92
CA ARG A 32 -10.53 -5.96 3.77
C ARG A 32 -9.22 -5.41 3.23
N GLY A 33 -8.31 -4.99 4.11
CA GLY A 33 -6.97 -4.51 3.74
C GLY A 33 -6.17 -5.54 2.96
N VAL A 34 -6.15 -6.79 3.42
CA VAL A 34 -5.47 -7.92 2.75
C VAL A 34 -6.01 -8.13 1.33
N LYS A 35 -7.34 -8.08 1.13
CA LYS A 35 -7.95 -8.22 -0.21
C LYS A 35 -7.71 -7.01 -1.11
N ALA A 36 -7.67 -5.80 -0.53
CA ALA A 36 -7.50 -4.55 -1.26
C ALA A 36 -6.07 -4.28 -1.72
N ALA A 37 -5.06 -4.65 -0.91
CA ALA A 37 -3.65 -4.43 -1.23
C ALA A 37 -3.23 -4.94 -2.63
N PRO A 38 -3.52 -6.20 -3.03
CA PRO A 38 -3.14 -6.68 -4.35
C PRO A 38 -3.97 -6.07 -5.49
N LEU A 39 -5.17 -5.54 -5.22
CA LEU A 39 -5.97 -4.82 -6.22
C LEU A 39 -5.28 -3.51 -6.62
N ALA A 40 -4.77 -2.76 -5.63
CA ALA A 40 -4.00 -1.54 -5.89
C ALA A 40 -2.72 -1.85 -6.69
N GLY A 41 -1.98 -2.89 -6.30
CA GLY A 41 -0.78 -3.32 -7.04
C GLY A 41 -1.07 -3.71 -8.49
N ARG A 42 -2.17 -4.43 -8.75
CA ARG A 42 -2.61 -4.76 -10.12
C ARG A 42 -2.95 -3.52 -10.93
N GLU A 43 -3.61 -2.53 -10.34
CA GLU A 43 -3.94 -1.29 -11.04
C GLU A 43 -2.67 -0.48 -11.38
N LEU A 44 -1.71 -0.37 -10.45
CA LEU A 44 -0.42 0.26 -10.74
C LEU A 44 0.30 -0.42 -11.93
N ALA A 45 0.35 -1.75 -11.91
CA ALA A 45 0.95 -2.54 -12.99
C ALA A 45 0.23 -2.33 -14.33
N ARG A 46 -1.12 -2.30 -14.31
CA ARG A 46 -1.94 -2.04 -15.50
C ARG A 46 -1.68 -0.67 -16.12
N GLN A 47 -1.35 0.33 -15.28
CA GLN A 47 -1.02 1.70 -15.70
C GLN A 47 0.46 1.86 -16.09
N GLY A 48 1.28 0.82 -15.92
CA GLY A 48 2.74 0.90 -16.13
C GLY A 48 3.47 1.71 -15.06
N TRP A 49 2.85 1.96 -13.90
CA TRP A 49 3.46 2.70 -12.79
C TRP A 49 4.27 1.75 -11.90
N LEU A 50 5.34 1.22 -12.47
CA LEU A 50 6.27 0.35 -11.76
C LEU A 50 7.38 1.20 -11.13
N PRO A 51 7.50 1.23 -9.79
CA PRO A 51 8.56 1.99 -9.14
C PRO A 51 9.93 1.35 -9.39
N ASP A 52 10.92 2.17 -9.72
CA ASP A 52 12.33 1.74 -9.82
C ASP A 52 12.94 1.44 -8.43
N LEU A 53 12.32 1.98 -7.36
CA LEU A 53 12.75 1.86 -5.97
C LEU A 53 11.51 1.80 -5.04
N ALA A 54 11.49 0.85 -4.11
CA ALA A 54 10.41 0.64 -3.13
C ALA A 54 10.97 0.58 -1.70
#